data_AF-A0A7W9T3Z0-F1
#
_entry.id   AF-A0A7W9T3Z0-F1
#
_cell.length_a   1.000
_cell.length_b   1.000
_cell.length_c   1.000
_cell.angle_alpha   90.00
_cell.angle_beta   90.00
_cell.angle_gamma   90.00
#
_symmetry.space_group_name_H-M   'P 1'
#
loop_
_entity.id
_entity.type
_entity.pdbx_description
1 polymer ?
#
loop_
_entity_poly.entity_id
_entity_poly.type
_entity_poly.pdbx_seq_one_letter_code
_entity_poly.pdbx_strand_id
1 'polypeptide(L)'
;MTAKQLVGKLHLWLGLASGLVVFIVSITGAIFVFQDEIRDLTEPWRKVEARAMAPVLPSRLQAAALAAHPDVASQDTWVTYFGPARSATVFFTTKAGAPTQVYLNPYTAEVLHEHDLRTHFFAVVQEIHMTLLLPEAIAKWVVGGAVLIFVVMLITGLVLWWPKRKQERKQRFTIKWGARWRRVNYDLHNVLGFYAASMGLLLALTGLFMIFPSVLTPIAYVANGGKTYPQDLITAKVDTLQPVAAAALPVRDVIYQAARRRSPQAEMILLGPTGTGKQPAYCWTYRQALHYYYRDDYAFHPVSGQELQASLHDTKSAGTRLTDMNYDIHTGQILGLGGKTVAFLASLVSASLPVTGTIIWWGRRNKKKKPRKRQVQVA
;
A
#
# COMPACT_ATOMS: atom_id res chain seq x y z
N MET A 1 -5.99 2.26 -41.62
CA MET A 1 -5.08 2.19 -40.44
C MET A 1 -5.25 0.82 -39.81
N THR A 2 -4.18 0.04 -39.60
CA THR A 2 -4.29 -1.32 -39.02
C THR A 2 -4.55 -1.27 -37.51
N ALA A 3 -5.17 -2.31 -36.93
CA ALA A 3 -5.41 -2.40 -35.49
C ALA A 3 -4.12 -2.21 -34.66
N LYS A 4 -3.00 -2.82 -35.08
CA LYS A 4 -1.70 -2.66 -34.39
C LYS A 4 -1.15 -1.22 -34.48
N GLN A 5 -1.44 -0.49 -35.56
CA GLN A 5 -1.08 0.94 -35.66
C GLN A 5 -1.95 1.81 -34.74
N LEU A 6 -3.23 1.49 -34.59
CA LEU A 6 -4.11 2.16 -33.62
C LEU A 6 -3.61 1.93 -32.19
N VAL A 7 -3.36 0.68 -31.80
CA VAL A 7 -2.81 0.33 -30.48
C VAL A 7 -1.49 1.06 -30.23
N GLY A 8 -0.61 1.14 -31.24
CA GLY A 8 0.65 1.88 -31.11
C GLY A 8 0.48 3.39 -30.89
N LYS A 9 -0.53 4.02 -31.50
CA LYS A 9 -0.86 5.43 -31.27
C LYS A 9 -1.45 5.64 -29.89
N LEU A 10 -2.40 4.79 -29.48
CA LEU A 10 -3.01 4.85 -28.15
C LEU A 10 -1.95 4.65 -27.07
N HIS A 11 -1.14 3.61 -27.18
CA HIS A 11 -0.04 3.33 -26.25
C HIS A 11 0.92 4.53 -26.13
N LEU A 12 1.31 5.15 -27.25
CA LEU A 12 2.16 6.33 -27.20
C LEU A 12 1.52 7.49 -26.41
N TRP A 13 0.30 7.88 -26.77
CA TRP A 13 -0.31 9.08 -26.20
C TRP A 13 -0.76 8.88 -24.75
N LEU A 14 -1.31 7.70 -24.43
CA LEU A 14 -1.63 7.32 -23.07
C LEU A 14 -0.37 7.26 -22.20
N GLY A 15 0.71 6.66 -22.71
CA GLY A 15 1.98 6.58 -22.00
C GLY A 15 2.62 7.94 -21.73
N LEU A 16 2.51 8.90 -22.67
CA LEU A 16 2.98 10.27 -22.44
C LEU A 16 2.10 11.03 -21.43
N ALA A 17 0.78 10.80 -21.46
CA ALA A 17 -0.15 11.46 -20.56
C ALA A 17 -0.01 11.00 -19.10
N SER A 18 0.14 9.70 -18.85
CA SER A 18 0.25 9.15 -17.49
C SER A 18 1.70 8.93 -17.02
N GLY A 19 2.67 9.01 -17.92
CA GLY A 19 4.03 8.54 -17.68
C GLY A 19 4.75 9.22 -16.50
N LEU A 20 4.53 10.52 -16.29
CA LEU A 20 5.13 11.24 -15.16
C LEU A 20 4.59 10.73 -13.82
N VAL A 21 3.27 10.53 -13.73
CA VAL A 21 2.65 10.00 -12.51
C VAL A 21 3.13 8.58 -12.25
N VAL A 22 3.10 7.72 -13.28
CA VAL A 22 3.58 6.33 -13.18
C VAL A 22 5.06 6.28 -12.74
N PHE A 23 5.90 7.16 -13.28
CA PHE A 23 7.29 7.28 -12.86
C PHE A 23 7.42 7.58 -11.36
N ILE A 24 6.73 8.62 -10.88
CA ILE A 24 6.80 9.04 -9.48
C ILE A 24 6.32 7.93 -8.55
N VAL A 25 5.12 7.38 -8.79
CA VAL A 25 4.54 6.34 -7.91
C VAL A 25 5.35 5.05 -7.95
N SER A 26 5.95 4.70 -9.09
CA SER A 26 6.80 3.50 -9.18
C SER A 26 8.12 3.67 -8.41
N ILE A 27 8.74 4.86 -8.44
CA ILE A 27 9.95 5.14 -7.67
C ILE A 27 9.64 5.17 -6.17
N THR A 28 8.60 5.88 -5.75
CA THR A 28 8.23 5.92 -4.33
C THR A 28 7.78 4.56 -3.81
N GLY A 29 7.08 3.78 -4.62
CA GLY A 29 6.72 2.40 -4.32
C GLY A 29 7.96 1.51 -4.12
N ALA A 30 8.95 1.61 -5.01
CA ALA A 30 10.21 0.88 -4.87
C ALA A 30 10.93 1.24 -3.55
N ILE A 31 11.01 2.53 -3.20
CA ILE A 31 11.61 2.97 -1.93
C ILE A 31 10.83 2.40 -0.73
N PHE A 32 9.50 2.44 -0.80
CA PHE A 32 8.62 2.10 0.32
C PHE A 32 8.57 0.60 0.64
N VAL A 33 8.79 -0.29 -0.33
CA VAL A 33 8.72 -1.76 -0.12
C VAL A 33 9.60 -2.25 1.04
N PHE A 34 10.74 -1.60 1.28
CA PHE A 34 11.67 -1.94 2.37
C PHE A 34 11.57 -0.99 3.57
N GLN A 35 10.46 -0.27 3.73
CA GLN A 35 10.34 0.73 4.80
C GLN A 35 10.54 0.12 6.18
N ASP A 36 10.02 -1.07 6.46
CA ASP A 36 10.15 -1.65 7.80
C ASP A 36 11.61 -2.01 8.13
N GLU A 37 12.32 -2.62 7.18
CA GLU A 37 13.72 -3.02 7.33
C GLU A 37 14.64 -1.81 7.48
N ILE A 38 14.46 -0.79 6.64
CA ILE A 38 15.28 0.42 6.69
C ILE A 38 15.03 1.16 8.00
N ARG A 39 13.77 1.32 8.40
CA ARG A 39 13.42 1.99 9.66
C ARG A 39 13.93 1.21 10.87
N ASP A 40 13.90 -0.12 10.84
CA ASP A 40 14.50 -0.94 11.92
C ASP A 40 16.03 -0.81 12.05
N LEU A 41 16.69 -0.29 11.02
CA LEU A 41 18.13 0.03 11.02
C LEU A 41 18.40 1.49 11.41
N THR A 42 17.52 2.41 11.04
CA THR A 42 17.74 3.86 11.22
C THR A 42 16.97 4.49 12.39
N GLU A 43 15.95 3.82 12.91
CA GLU A 43 15.06 4.30 13.97
C GLU A 43 15.15 3.36 15.19
N PRO A 44 16.22 3.45 16.01
CA PRO A 44 16.47 2.51 17.10
C PRO A 44 15.35 2.46 18.15
N TRP A 45 14.61 3.55 18.34
CA TRP A 45 13.46 3.63 19.25
C TRP A 45 12.28 2.71 18.87
N ARG A 46 12.26 2.12 17.66
CA ARG A 46 11.25 1.13 17.26
C ARG A 46 11.44 -0.21 17.97
N LYS A 47 12.62 -0.47 18.53
CA LYS A 47 12.98 -1.73 19.20
C LYS A 47 13.12 -1.51 20.70
N VAL A 48 12.71 -2.52 21.45
CA VAL A 48 12.82 -2.56 22.91
C VAL A 48 13.31 -3.94 23.35
N GLU A 49 13.90 -4.01 24.53
CA GLU A 49 14.20 -5.30 25.15
C GLU A 49 12.90 -5.99 25.58
N ALA A 50 12.69 -7.21 25.10
CA ALA A 50 11.55 -8.02 25.49
C ALA A 50 11.66 -8.41 26.97
N ARG A 51 10.56 -8.24 27.71
CA ARG A 51 10.49 -8.60 29.13
C ARG A 51 9.50 -9.73 29.35
N ALA A 52 9.82 -10.63 30.27
CA ALA A 52 8.95 -11.73 30.70
C ALA A 52 7.82 -11.24 31.65
N MET A 53 7.09 -10.22 31.22
CA MET A 53 5.93 -9.67 31.91
C MET A 53 4.88 -9.20 30.91
N ALA A 54 3.65 -8.98 31.37
CA ALA A 54 2.62 -8.41 30.53
C ALA A 54 2.96 -6.95 30.17
N PRO A 55 2.74 -6.52 28.91
CA PRO A 55 2.76 -5.09 28.56
C PRO A 55 1.80 -4.29 29.44
N VAL A 56 2.12 -3.02 29.66
CA VAL A 56 1.20 -2.08 30.32
C VAL A 56 -0.09 -1.94 29.51
N LEU A 57 -1.17 -1.59 30.20
CA LEU A 57 -2.47 -1.39 29.56
C LEU A 57 -2.48 -0.17 28.63
N PRO A 58 -3.32 -0.17 27.57
CA PRO A 58 -3.37 0.89 26.58
C PRO A 58 -3.64 2.28 27.15
N SER A 59 -4.47 2.39 28.19
CA SER A 59 -4.78 3.66 28.86
C SER A 59 -3.52 4.33 29.43
N ARG A 60 -2.57 3.53 29.95
CA ARG A 60 -1.31 4.04 30.48
C ARG A 60 -0.38 4.53 29.36
N LEU A 61 -0.31 3.81 28.24
CA LEU A 61 0.45 4.26 27.07
C LEU A 61 -0.13 5.56 26.50
N GLN A 62 -1.45 5.62 26.38
CA GLN A 62 -2.17 6.80 25.93
C GLN A 62 -1.92 8.00 26.87
N ALA A 63 -2.06 7.80 28.18
CA ALA A 63 -1.79 8.86 29.17
C ALA A 63 -0.34 9.36 29.09
N ALA A 64 0.63 8.47 28.94
CA ALA A 64 2.04 8.84 28.79
C ALA A 64 2.30 9.63 27.49
N ALA A 65 1.70 9.20 26.37
CA ALA A 65 1.83 9.89 25.09
C ALA A 65 1.18 11.29 25.10
N LEU A 66 0.05 11.44 25.78
CA LEU A 66 -0.70 12.69 25.84
C LEU A 66 -0.22 13.66 26.94
N ALA A 67 0.70 13.24 27.81
CA ALA A 67 1.23 14.11 28.87
C ALA A 67 1.88 15.40 28.31
N ALA A 68 2.49 15.32 27.11
CA ALA A 68 3.05 16.46 26.39
C ALA A 68 2.06 17.14 25.42
N HIS A 69 0.85 16.58 25.24
CA HIS A 69 -0.19 17.02 24.30
C HIS A 69 -1.55 17.14 24.99
N PRO A 70 -1.70 17.99 26.02
CA PRO A 70 -2.91 18.07 26.84
C PRO A 70 -4.14 18.59 26.07
N ASP A 71 -3.94 19.16 24.88
CA ASP A 71 -4.96 19.65 23.98
C ASP A 71 -5.59 18.56 23.08
N VAL A 72 -5.00 17.37 23.06
CA VAL A 72 -5.49 16.23 22.28
C VAL A 72 -6.46 15.39 23.10
N ALA A 73 -7.64 15.15 22.54
CA ALA A 73 -8.65 14.33 23.18
C ALA A 73 -8.26 12.85 23.21
N SER A 74 -8.24 12.23 24.39
CA SER A 74 -7.85 10.83 24.56
C SER A 74 -8.72 9.86 23.75
N GLN A 75 -9.98 10.19 23.52
CA GLN A 75 -10.87 9.33 22.74
C GLN A 75 -10.50 9.23 21.25
N ASP A 76 -9.68 10.14 20.72
CA ASP A 76 -9.36 10.25 19.29
C ASP A 76 -8.02 9.60 18.93
N THR A 77 -7.38 8.90 19.88
CA THR A 77 -6.09 8.25 19.63
C THR A 77 -6.23 6.81 19.14
N TRP A 78 -5.24 6.37 18.38
CA TRP A 78 -4.98 4.97 18.06
C TRP A 78 -3.87 4.45 18.94
N VAL A 79 -3.98 3.22 19.45
CA VAL A 79 -2.91 2.57 20.24
C VAL A 79 -2.55 1.25 19.58
N THR A 80 -1.26 1.01 19.33
CA THR A 80 -0.79 -0.19 18.65
C THR A 80 0.33 -0.89 19.43
N TYR A 81 0.23 -2.20 19.58
CA TYR A 81 1.32 -3.06 20.07
C TYR A 81 1.90 -3.85 18.89
N PHE A 82 3.20 -4.13 18.88
CA PHE A 82 3.91 -4.79 17.76
C PHE A 82 4.77 -6.01 18.21
N GLY A 83 4.23 -6.83 19.11
CA GLY A 83 4.96 -7.94 19.71
C GLY A 83 5.89 -7.50 20.85
N PRO A 84 6.64 -8.44 21.45
CA PRO A 84 7.38 -8.20 22.69
C PRO A 84 8.68 -7.40 22.51
N ALA A 85 9.26 -7.38 21.30
CA ALA A 85 10.57 -6.76 21.04
C ALA A 85 10.48 -5.41 20.30
N ARG A 86 9.27 -4.87 20.11
CA ARG A 86 9.05 -3.56 19.46
C ARG A 86 8.32 -2.61 20.40
N SER A 87 8.63 -1.32 20.24
CA SER A 87 7.90 -0.25 20.92
C SER A 87 6.41 -0.30 20.56
N ALA A 88 5.53 -0.01 21.51
CA ALA A 88 4.15 0.32 21.19
C ALA A 88 4.07 1.74 20.58
N THR A 89 2.98 2.05 19.88
CA THR A 89 2.75 3.39 19.35
C THR A 89 1.41 3.95 19.80
N VAL A 90 1.38 5.26 19.99
CA VAL A 90 0.15 6.04 20.12
C VAL A 90 0.13 7.07 19.01
N PHE A 91 -0.92 7.05 18.20
CA PHE A 91 -1.10 7.97 17.08
C PHE A 91 -2.32 8.87 17.31
N PHE A 92 -2.15 10.16 17.02
CA PHE A 92 -3.20 11.19 17.12
C PHE A 92 -2.89 12.35 16.18
N THR A 93 -3.86 13.25 16.00
CA THR A 93 -3.66 14.52 15.32
C THR A 93 -3.67 15.64 16.35
N THR A 94 -2.62 16.47 16.39
CA THR A 94 -2.58 17.64 17.29
C THR A 94 -3.63 18.67 16.90
N LYS A 95 -3.94 19.62 17.78
CA LYS A 95 -4.86 20.73 17.44
C LYS A 95 -4.37 21.57 16.26
N ALA A 96 -3.05 21.64 16.05
CA ALA A 96 -2.43 22.28 14.89
C ALA A 96 -2.56 21.46 13.58
N GLY A 97 -3.24 20.30 13.63
CA GLY A 97 -3.44 19.42 12.48
C GLY A 97 -2.25 18.52 12.16
N ALA A 98 -1.28 18.37 13.07
CA ALA A 98 -0.11 17.53 12.83
C ALA A 98 -0.40 16.05 13.17
N PRO A 99 -0.40 15.13 12.19
CA PRO A 99 -0.46 13.69 12.46
C PRO A 99 0.83 13.27 13.18
N THR A 100 0.70 12.86 14.44
CA THR A 100 1.83 12.62 15.34
C THR A 100 1.81 11.17 15.80
N GLN A 101 2.99 10.53 15.77
CA GLN A 101 3.18 9.18 16.27
C GLN A 101 4.21 9.18 17.39
N VAL A 102 3.77 8.77 18.58
CA VAL A 102 4.61 8.59 19.77
C VAL A 102 4.97 7.11 19.90
N TYR A 103 6.25 6.82 20.08
CA TYR A 103 6.81 5.49 20.32
C TYR A 103 7.06 5.34 21.82
N LEU A 104 6.54 4.26 22.42
CA LEU A 104 6.64 4.02 23.84
C LEU A 104 7.14 2.61 24.14
N ASN A 105 7.87 2.47 25.24
CA ASN A 105 8.22 1.17 25.76
C ASN A 105 6.94 0.46 26.28
N PRO A 106 6.54 -0.69 25.72
CA PRO A 106 5.30 -1.35 26.04
C PRO A 106 5.27 -1.92 27.47
N TYR A 107 6.40 -1.98 28.16
CA TYR A 107 6.52 -2.52 29.52
C TYR A 107 6.62 -1.44 30.61
N THR A 108 7.05 -0.23 30.27
CA THR A 108 7.22 0.86 31.25
C THR A 108 6.32 2.06 31.00
N ALA A 109 5.75 2.18 29.79
CA ALA A 109 5.10 3.38 29.25
C ALA A 109 6.04 4.59 29.09
N GLU A 110 7.36 4.37 29.11
CA GLU A 110 8.35 5.42 28.83
C GLU A 110 8.22 5.86 27.37
N VAL A 111 8.16 7.17 27.13
CA VAL A 111 8.20 7.74 25.78
C VAL A 111 9.62 7.63 25.26
N LEU A 112 9.79 6.86 24.18
CA LEU A 112 11.08 6.63 23.53
C LEU A 112 11.35 7.69 22.46
N HIS A 113 10.30 8.06 21.73
CA HIS A 113 10.41 9.01 20.64
C HIS A 113 9.05 9.55 20.19
N GLU A 114 9.05 10.67 19.50
CA GLU A 114 7.85 11.26 18.88
C GLU A 114 8.21 11.86 17.53
N HIS A 115 7.36 11.65 16.53
CA HIS A 115 7.52 12.22 15.20
C HIS A 115 6.23 12.80 14.63
N ASP A 116 6.35 13.99 14.05
CA ASP A 116 5.38 14.56 13.10
C ASP A 116 5.51 13.85 11.75
N LEU A 117 4.46 13.12 11.37
CA LEU A 117 4.45 12.31 10.15
C LEU A 117 4.52 13.15 8.87
N ARG A 118 4.27 14.48 8.93
CA ARG A 118 4.45 15.39 7.78
C ARG A 118 5.92 15.53 7.38
N THR A 119 6.84 15.28 8.30
CA THR A 119 8.30 15.41 8.09
C THR A 119 9.02 14.07 8.07
N HIS A 120 8.36 13.01 8.53
CA HIS A 120 8.91 11.66 8.56
C HIS A 120 9.09 11.10 7.14
N PHE A 121 10.33 10.71 6.79
CA PHE A 121 10.72 10.33 5.43
C PHE A 121 9.78 9.31 4.77
N PHE A 122 9.53 8.16 5.42
CA PHE A 122 8.69 7.12 4.81
C PHE A 122 7.20 7.48 4.79
N ALA A 123 6.74 8.36 5.69
CA ALA A 123 5.36 8.85 5.64
C ALA A 123 5.19 9.81 4.45
N VAL A 124 6.16 10.69 4.20
CA VAL A 124 6.18 11.56 3.01
C VAL A 124 6.29 10.73 1.72
N VAL A 125 7.15 9.72 1.67
CA VAL A 125 7.27 8.82 0.51
C VAL A 125 5.94 8.12 0.23
N GLN A 126 5.28 7.62 1.29
CA GLN A 126 3.96 7.00 1.19
C GLN A 126 2.90 7.99 0.70
N GLU A 127 2.88 9.21 1.22
CA GLU A 127 1.93 10.24 0.81
C GLU A 127 2.14 10.64 -0.66
N ILE A 128 3.38 10.81 -1.12
CA ILE A 128 3.67 11.02 -2.54
C ILE A 128 3.19 9.83 -3.37
N HIS A 129 3.41 8.60 -2.91
CA HIS A 129 2.97 7.39 -3.62
C HIS A 129 1.44 7.31 -3.75
N MET A 130 0.72 7.56 -2.67
CA MET A 130 -0.73 7.38 -2.59
C MET A 130 -1.50 8.55 -3.19
N THR A 131 -1.01 9.78 -2.97
CA THR A 131 -1.76 11.00 -3.27
C THR A 131 -1.03 12.01 -4.14
N LEU A 132 0.27 11.85 -4.38
CA LEU A 132 1.14 12.88 -4.96
C LEU A 132 1.11 14.20 -4.16
N LEU A 133 0.84 14.14 -2.85
CA LEU A 133 0.64 15.30 -1.97
C LEU A 133 -0.57 16.17 -2.39
N LEU A 134 -1.49 15.63 -3.19
CA LEU A 134 -2.74 16.29 -3.56
C LEU A 134 -3.82 15.98 -2.51
N PRO A 135 -4.84 16.85 -2.36
CA PRO A 135 -6.02 16.52 -1.57
C PRO A 135 -6.65 15.20 -2.02
N GLU A 136 -7.06 14.35 -1.07
CA GLU A 136 -7.52 12.98 -1.31
C GLU A 136 -8.59 12.88 -2.43
N ALA A 137 -9.55 13.81 -2.42
CA ALA A 137 -10.63 13.87 -3.40
C ALA A 137 -10.14 14.04 -4.85
N ILE A 138 -8.96 14.67 -5.05
CA ILE A 138 -8.34 14.88 -6.36
C ILE A 138 -7.33 13.75 -6.64
N ALA A 139 -6.50 13.43 -5.66
CA ALA A 139 -5.50 12.38 -5.69
C ALA A 139 -6.06 11.05 -6.21
N LYS A 140 -7.22 10.64 -5.69
CA LYS A 140 -7.93 9.42 -6.09
C LYS A 140 -8.11 9.30 -7.60
N TRP A 141 -8.46 10.40 -8.27
CA TRP A 141 -8.68 10.41 -9.72
C TRP A 141 -7.41 10.58 -10.52
N VAL A 142 -6.45 11.38 -10.04
CA VAL A 142 -5.17 11.60 -10.72
C VAL A 142 -4.30 10.33 -10.67
N VAL A 143 -4.01 9.83 -9.47
CA VAL A 143 -3.20 8.62 -9.27
C VAL A 143 -3.96 7.41 -9.78
N GLY A 144 -5.21 7.23 -9.36
CA GLY A 144 -6.04 6.11 -9.79
C GLY A 144 -6.24 6.05 -11.30
N GLY A 145 -6.50 7.21 -11.94
CA GLY A 145 -6.61 7.30 -13.40
C GLY A 145 -5.29 6.98 -14.12
N ALA A 146 -4.16 7.47 -13.61
CA ALA A 146 -2.85 7.16 -14.17
C ALA A 146 -2.50 5.67 -14.05
N VAL A 147 -2.81 5.03 -12.92
CA VAL A 147 -2.60 3.58 -12.71
C VAL A 147 -3.54 2.76 -13.61
N LEU A 148 -4.79 3.19 -13.79
CA LEU A 148 -5.71 2.54 -14.74
C LEU A 148 -5.20 2.62 -16.18
N ILE A 149 -4.68 3.79 -16.59
CA ILE A 149 -4.00 3.94 -17.88
C ILE A 149 -2.78 3.01 -17.92
N PHE A 150 -2.01 2.90 -16.84
CA PHE A 150 -0.86 2.01 -16.78
C PHE A 150 -1.23 0.53 -16.98
N VAL A 151 -2.34 0.07 -16.41
CA VAL A 151 -2.89 -1.28 -16.68
C VAL A 151 -3.13 -1.49 -18.19
N VAL A 152 -3.79 -0.54 -18.84
CA VAL A 152 -4.01 -0.57 -20.30
C VAL A 152 -2.69 -0.54 -21.06
N MET A 153 -1.71 0.23 -20.58
CA MET A 153 -0.37 0.33 -21.17
C MET A 153 0.39 -1.00 -21.10
N LEU A 154 0.31 -1.73 -19.99
CA LEU A 154 0.93 -3.06 -19.86
C LEU A 154 0.31 -4.06 -20.85
N ILE A 155 -1.02 -4.11 -20.94
CA ILE A 155 -1.73 -4.99 -21.87
C ILE A 155 -1.40 -4.64 -23.32
N THR A 156 -1.53 -3.37 -23.69
CA THR A 156 -1.22 -2.91 -25.06
C THR A 156 0.27 -3.07 -25.39
N GLY A 157 1.16 -2.91 -24.41
CA GLY A 157 2.59 -3.18 -24.52
C GLY A 157 2.88 -4.64 -24.91
N LEU A 158 2.24 -5.60 -24.25
CA LEU A 158 2.35 -7.03 -24.59
C LEU A 158 1.85 -7.34 -26.00
N VAL A 159 0.71 -6.77 -26.40
CA VAL A 159 0.16 -6.90 -27.76
C VAL A 159 1.13 -6.34 -28.82
N LEU A 160 1.77 -5.20 -28.53
CA LEU A 160 2.75 -4.58 -29.43
C LEU A 160 4.05 -5.37 -29.50
N TRP A 161 4.51 -5.88 -28.36
CA TRP A 161 5.74 -6.66 -28.20
C TRP A 161 5.70 -8.00 -28.95
N TRP A 162 4.52 -8.65 -29.04
CA TRP A 162 4.38 -10.00 -29.60
C TRP A 162 5.03 -10.14 -31.00
N PRO A 163 5.93 -11.12 -31.20
CA PRO A 163 6.66 -11.30 -32.45
C PRO A 163 5.74 -11.78 -33.57
N LYS A 164 5.88 -11.19 -34.77
CA LYS A 164 5.13 -11.63 -35.97
C LYS A 164 5.82 -12.76 -36.73
N ARG A 165 7.14 -12.89 -36.57
CA ARG A 165 7.99 -13.83 -37.31
C ARG A 165 8.90 -14.57 -36.35
N LYS A 166 9.16 -15.86 -36.61
CA LYS A 166 10.01 -16.70 -35.75
C LYS A 166 11.42 -16.12 -35.59
N GLN A 167 11.97 -15.50 -36.64
CA GLN A 167 13.30 -14.90 -36.65
C GLN A 167 13.42 -13.68 -35.71
N GLU A 168 12.31 -13.03 -35.36
CA GLU A 168 12.32 -11.87 -34.45
C GLU A 168 12.34 -12.27 -32.97
N ARG A 169 12.07 -13.54 -32.63
CA ARG A 169 11.90 -13.98 -31.24
C ARG A 169 13.11 -13.66 -30.38
N LYS A 170 14.33 -14.03 -30.80
CA LYS A 170 15.56 -13.78 -30.01
C LYS A 170 15.71 -12.31 -29.62
N GLN A 171 15.35 -11.39 -30.53
CA GLN A 171 15.45 -9.94 -30.29
C GLN A 171 14.37 -9.40 -29.33
N ARG A 172 13.27 -10.14 -29.10
CA ARG A 172 12.20 -9.73 -28.19
C ARG A 172 12.49 -10.05 -26.72
N PHE A 173 13.40 -10.96 -26.46
CA PHE A 173 13.75 -11.44 -25.11
C PHE A 173 15.17 -11.04 -24.67
N THR A 174 15.97 -10.42 -25.53
CA THR A 174 17.36 -10.08 -25.20
C THR A 174 17.68 -8.64 -25.56
N ILE A 175 18.45 -7.97 -24.71
CA ILE A 175 18.94 -6.61 -24.94
C ILE A 175 20.21 -6.69 -25.79
N LYS A 176 20.23 -6.00 -26.94
CA LYS A 176 21.43 -5.94 -27.79
C LYS A 176 22.39 -4.86 -27.30
N TRP A 177 23.25 -5.22 -26.35
CA TRP A 177 24.37 -4.39 -25.91
C TRP A 177 25.36 -4.13 -27.06
N GLY A 178 26.09 -2.99 -27.00
CA GLY A 178 27.00 -2.55 -28.07
C GLY A 178 26.34 -1.98 -29.33
N ALA A 179 25.00 -1.96 -29.40
CA ALA A 179 24.28 -1.27 -30.47
C ALA A 179 24.24 0.25 -30.24
N ARG A 180 23.77 1.01 -31.24
CA ARG A 180 23.49 2.45 -31.07
C ARG A 180 22.52 2.66 -29.91
N TRP A 181 22.74 3.70 -29.10
CA TRP A 181 21.95 3.98 -27.89
C TRP A 181 20.43 3.95 -28.11
N ARG A 182 19.94 4.41 -29.28
CA ARG A 182 18.50 4.34 -29.64
C ARG A 182 17.97 2.91 -29.71
N ARG A 183 18.79 1.96 -30.17
CA ARG A 183 18.45 0.54 -30.21
C ARG A 183 18.49 -0.05 -28.81
N VAL A 184 19.51 0.27 -28.02
CA VAL A 184 19.62 -0.18 -26.63
C VAL A 184 18.40 0.28 -25.82
N ASN A 185 18.03 1.57 -25.90
CA ASN A 185 16.85 2.12 -25.22
C ASN A 185 15.53 1.49 -25.70
N TYR A 186 15.42 1.20 -27.00
CA TYR A 186 14.27 0.46 -27.53
C TYR A 186 14.19 -0.95 -26.94
N ASP A 187 15.31 -1.66 -26.88
CA ASP A 187 15.37 -3.01 -26.30
C ASP A 187 15.11 -2.96 -24.79
N LEU A 188 15.65 -1.99 -24.05
CA LEU A 188 15.36 -1.76 -22.62
C LEU A 188 13.85 -1.62 -22.37
N HIS A 189 13.16 -0.75 -23.12
CA HIS A 189 11.72 -0.55 -22.96
C HIS A 189 10.92 -1.84 -23.25
N ASN A 190 11.24 -2.55 -24.34
CA ASN A 190 10.46 -3.70 -24.78
C ASN A 190 10.75 -4.97 -23.96
N VAL A 191 12.03 -5.25 -23.68
CA VAL A 191 12.46 -6.48 -23.01
C VAL A 191 12.14 -6.38 -21.52
N LEU A 192 12.53 -5.28 -20.86
CA LEU A 192 12.20 -5.09 -19.43
C LEU A 192 10.69 -4.93 -19.23
N GLY A 193 10.02 -4.19 -20.12
CA GLY A 193 8.57 -4.07 -20.09
C GLY A 193 7.86 -5.42 -20.21
N PHE A 194 8.35 -6.35 -21.03
CA PHE A 194 7.82 -7.71 -21.11
C PHE A 194 8.03 -8.49 -19.80
N TYR A 195 9.26 -8.52 -19.27
CA TYR A 195 9.56 -9.27 -18.06
C TYR A 195 8.84 -8.73 -16.82
N ALA A 196 8.64 -7.41 -16.74
CA ALA A 196 7.92 -6.78 -15.65
C ALA A 196 6.40 -6.72 -15.87
N ALA A 197 5.86 -7.09 -17.04
CA ALA A 197 4.44 -6.88 -17.34
C ALA A 197 3.50 -7.61 -16.39
N SER A 198 3.80 -8.87 -16.05
CA SER A 198 2.94 -9.66 -15.14
C SER A 198 2.96 -9.11 -13.73
N MET A 199 4.15 -8.87 -13.18
CA MET A 199 4.29 -8.33 -11.83
C MET A 199 3.80 -6.88 -11.75
N GLY A 200 4.14 -6.03 -12.72
CA GLY A 200 3.64 -4.67 -12.82
C GLY A 200 2.11 -4.61 -12.92
N LEU A 201 1.48 -5.56 -13.63
CA LEU A 201 0.02 -5.66 -13.70
C LEU A 201 -0.56 -6.05 -12.35
N LEU A 202 0.03 -7.02 -11.66
CA LEU A 202 -0.38 -7.43 -10.32
C LEU A 202 -0.28 -6.27 -9.32
N LEU A 203 0.83 -5.52 -9.31
CA LEU A 203 1.03 -4.36 -8.42
C LEU A 203 0.06 -3.23 -8.76
N ALA A 204 -0.16 -2.95 -10.04
CA ALA A 204 -1.11 -1.93 -10.48
C ALA A 204 -2.56 -2.26 -10.09
N LEU A 205 -2.97 -3.53 -10.26
CA LEU A 205 -4.33 -3.98 -9.89
C LEU A 205 -4.53 -3.92 -8.37
N THR A 206 -3.59 -4.45 -7.59
CA THR A 206 -3.66 -4.40 -6.11
C THR A 206 -3.61 -2.97 -5.57
N GLY A 207 -2.89 -2.06 -6.23
CA GLY A 207 -2.91 -0.62 -5.93
C GLY A 207 -4.27 0.02 -6.25
N LEU A 208 -4.88 -0.31 -7.40
CA LEU A 208 -6.24 0.14 -7.74
C LEU A 208 -7.28 -0.35 -6.73
N PHE A 209 -7.11 -1.55 -6.19
CA PHE A 209 -7.98 -2.09 -5.14
C PHE A 209 -7.92 -1.27 -3.84
N MET A 210 -6.77 -0.69 -3.50
CA MET A 210 -6.66 0.21 -2.34
C MET A 210 -7.31 1.57 -2.60
N ILE A 211 -7.16 2.12 -3.81
CA ILE A 211 -7.74 3.43 -4.18
C ILE A 211 -9.27 3.33 -4.38
N PHE A 212 -9.73 2.22 -4.93
CA PHE A 212 -11.14 1.94 -5.20
C PHE A 212 -11.54 0.59 -4.58
N PRO A 213 -11.80 0.54 -3.25
CA PRO A 213 -12.18 -0.70 -2.56
C PRO A 213 -13.39 -1.41 -3.17
N SER A 214 -14.30 -0.67 -3.81
CA SER A 214 -15.45 -1.24 -4.53
C SER A 214 -15.07 -2.18 -5.68
N VAL A 215 -13.84 -2.09 -6.21
CA VAL A 215 -13.32 -2.98 -7.25
C VAL A 215 -13.01 -4.37 -6.70
N LEU A 216 -12.73 -4.50 -5.39
CA LEU A 216 -12.54 -5.80 -4.75
C LEU A 216 -13.83 -6.57 -4.55
N THR A 217 -14.98 -5.89 -4.38
CA THR A 217 -16.27 -6.55 -4.14
C THR A 217 -16.62 -7.63 -5.19
N PRO A 218 -16.59 -7.37 -6.51
CA PRO A 218 -16.89 -8.41 -7.50
C PRO A 218 -15.84 -9.54 -7.51
N ILE A 219 -14.57 -9.23 -7.22
CA ILE A 219 -13.48 -10.23 -7.16
C ILE A 219 -13.69 -11.14 -5.95
N ALA A 220 -13.98 -10.56 -4.79
CA ALA A 220 -14.31 -11.28 -3.57
C ALA A 220 -15.56 -12.16 -3.76
N TYR A 221 -16.59 -11.64 -4.44
CA TYR A 221 -17.80 -12.41 -4.78
C TYR A 221 -17.50 -13.62 -5.67
N VAL A 222 -16.64 -13.47 -6.69
CA VAL A 222 -16.19 -14.59 -7.53
C VAL A 222 -15.34 -15.58 -6.73
N ALA A 223 -14.40 -15.10 -5.91
CA ALA A 223 -13.59 -15.94 -5.01
C ALA A 223 -14.44 -16.72 -4.01
N ASN A 224 -15.59 -16.15 -3.64
CA ASN A 224 -16.62 -16.76 -2.79
C ASN A 224 -17.57 -17.70 -3.54
N GLY A 225 -17.31 -18.00 -4.83
CA GLY A 225 -18.16 -18.88 -5.63
C GLY A 225 -19.57 -18.33 -5.86
N GLY A 226 -19.72 -17.01 -5.95
CA GLY A 226 -21.01 -16.36 -6.17
C GLY A 226 -21.88 -16.22 -4.92
N LYS A 227 -21.28 -16.32 -3.72
CA LYS A 227 -21.98 -16.18 -2.44
C LYS A 227 -21.54 -14.93 -1.68
N THR A 228 -22.44 -14.40 -0.85
CA THR A 228 -22.15 -13.31 0.08
C THR A 228 -22.00 -13.86 1.49
N TYR A 229 -21.16 -13.21 2.29
CA TYR A 229 -20.81 -13.63 3.65
C TYR A 229 -21.00 -12.42 4.58
N PRO A 230 -22.24 -12.07 4.98
CA PRO A 230 -22.52 -10.88 5.78
C PRO A 230 -21.75 -10.83 7.11
N GLN A 231 -21.47 -12.01 7.70
CA GLN A 231 -20.68 -12.14 8.93
C GLN A 231 -19.23 -11.67 8.80
N ASP A 232 -18.69 -11.61 7.58
CA ASP A 232 -17.35 -11.10 7.32
C ASP A 232 -17.29 -9.57 7.39
N LEU A 233 -18.44 -8.89 7.26
CA LEU A 233 -18.52 -7.44 7.31
C LEU A 233 -18.81 -6.98 8.74
N ILE A 234 -17.87 -6.24 9.32
CA ILE A 234 -18.12 -5.55 10.59
C ILE A 234 -19.09 -4.38 10.34
N THR A 235 -20.35 -4.57 10.73
CA THR A 235 -21.47 -3.64 10.52
C THR A 235 -22.21 -3.32 11.82
N ALA A 236 -21.65 -3.74 12.95
CA ALA A 236 -22.16 -3.44 14.28
C ALA A 236 -22.50 -1.95 14.43
N LYS A 237 -23.62 -1.69 15.11
CA LYS A 237 -24.07 -0.35 15.47
C LYS A 237 -24.30 -0.31 16.97
N VAL A 238 -24.10 0.87 17.55
CA VAL A 238 -24.41 1.12 18.95
C VAL A 238 -25.83 1.64 19.02
N ASP A 239 -26.68 0.99 19.82
CA ASP A 239 -27.97 1.57 20.19
C ASP A 239 -27.75 2.62 21.29
N THR A 240 -27.78 3.89 20.90
CA THR A 240 -27.56 5.00 21.84
C THR A 240 -28.72 5.24 22.80
N LEU A 241 -29.88 4.61 22.58
CA LEU A 241 -31.05 4.74 23.44
C LEU A 241 -31.04 3.70 24.56
N GLN A 242 -30.28 2.61 24.40
CA GLN A 242 -30.15 1.59 25.42
C GLN A 242 -29.12 2.03 26.47
N PRO A 243 -29.52 2.24 27.74
CA PRO A 243 -28.58 2.54 28.79
C PRO A 243 -27.71 1.31 29.06
N VAL A 244 -26.40 1.49 29.01
CA VAL A 244 -25.43 0.47 29.39
C VAL A 244 -24.56 0.98 30.54
N ALA A 245 -24.20 0.07 31.45
CA ALA A 245 -23.23 0.39 32.48
C ALA A 245 -21.87 0.67 31.84
N ALA A 246 -21.22 1.76 32.27
CA ALA A 246 -19.84 2.03 31.88
C ALA A 246 -18.90 0.94 32.40
N ALA A 247 -17.86 0.66 31.62
CA ALA A 247 -16.80 -0.22 32.06
C ALA A 247 -16.17 0.29 33.37
N ALA A 248 -15.85 -0.62 34.29
CA ALA A 248 -15.17 -0.29 35.54
C ALA A 248 -13.71 0.16 35.33
N LEU A 249 -13.11 -0.21 34.19
CA LEU A 249 -11.79 0.22 33.73
C LEU A 249 -11.96 1.09 32.49
N PRO A 250 -10.94 1.89 32.09
CA PRO A 250 -10.95 2.55 30.80
C PRO A 250 -11.31 1.57 29.68
N VAL A 251 -12.30 1.92 28.85
CA VAL A 251 -12.89 0.99 27.87
C VAL A 251 -11.84 0.36 26.94
N ARG A 252 -10.79 1.11 26.59
CA ARG A 252 -9.68 0.64 25.75
C ARG A 252 -8.91 -0.51 26.40
N ASP A 253 -8.80 -0.53 27.72
CA ASP A 253 -8.14 -1.60 28.46
C ASP A 253 -9.00 -2.87 28.46
N VAL A 254 -10.32 -2.71 28.61
CA VAL A 254 -11.29 -3.82 28.49
C VAL A 254 -11.21 -4.44 27.09
N ILE A 255 -11.20 -3.61 26.05
CA ILE A 255 -11.06 -4.04 24.66
C ILE A 255 -9.75 -4.78 24.44
N TYR A 256 -8.62 -4.23 24.91
CA TYR A 256 -7.32 -4.89 24.79
C TYR A 256 -7.27 -6.25 25.47
N GLN A 257 -7.80 -6.34 26.70
CA GLN A 257 -7.86 -7.61 27.41
C GLN A 257 -8.77 -8.63 26.70
N ALA A 258 -9.90 -8.19 26.16
CA ALA A 258 -10.78 -9.04 25.37
C ALA A 258 -10.07 -9.54 24.10
N ALA A 259 -9.43 -8.65 23.35
CA ALA A 259 -8.66 -8.99 22.15
C ALA A 259 -7.52 -9.98 22.46
N ARG A 260 -6.75 -9.78 23.54
CA ARG A 260 -5.70 -10.72 23.97
C ARG A 260 -6.24 -12.10 24.33
N ARG A 261 -7.45 -12.19 24.89
CA ARG A 261 -8.10 -13.48 25.20
C ARG A 261 -8.63 -14.16 23.93
N ARG A 262 -9.18 -13.40 22.99
CA ARG A 262 -9.76 -13.93 21.74
C ARG A 262 -8.68 -14.34 20.74
N SER A 263 -7.58 -13.58 20.67
CA SER A 263 -6.45 -13.81 19.77
C SER A 263 -5.13 -13.87 20.55
N PRO A 264 -4.89 -14.95 21.33
CA PRO A 264 -3.72 -15.07 22.20
C PRO A 264 -2.39 -15.13 21.42
N GLN A 265 -2.43 -15.51 20.14
CA GLN A 265 -1.26 -15.59 19.25
C GLN A 265 -1.00 -14.27 18.51
N ALA A 266 -1.79 -13.22 18.74
CA ALA A 266 -1.60 -11.95 18.05
C ALA A 266 -0.33 -11.25 18.54
N GLU A 267 0.62 -11.03 17.63
CA GLU A 267 1.76 -10.17 17.87
C GLU A 267 1.36 -8.70 17.82
N MET A 268 0.54 -8.30 16.84
CA MET A 268 0.11 -6.91 16.68
C MET A 268 -1.35 -6.72 17.03
N ILE A 269 -1.62 -5.70 17.84
CA ILE A 269 -2.98 -5.32 18.26
C ILE A 269 -3.13 -3.83 18.06
N LEU A 270 -4.04 -3.46 17.17
CA LEU A 270 -4.39 -2.08 16.82
C LEU A 270 -5.75 -1.75 17.42
N LEU A 271 -5.76 -0.82 18.36
CA LEU A 271 -6.97 -0.30 18.99
C LEU A 271 -7.31 1.05 18.37
N GLY A 272 -8.47 1.12 17.70
CA GLY A 272 -8.99 2.35 17.13
C GLY A 272 -9.43 3.37 18.19
N PRO A 273 -9.79 4.59 17.77
CA PRO A 273 -10.42 5.59 18.60
C PRO A 273 -11.71 5.04 19.22
N THR A 274 -11.97 5.45 20.46
CA THR A 274 -13.25 5.16 21.13
C THR A 274 -14.28 6.26 20.85
N GLY A 275 -13.82 7.39 20.29
CA GLY A 275 -14.65 8.53 19.89
C GLY A 275 -15.53 9.06 21.02
N THR A 276 -16.67 9.65 20.67
CA THR A 276 -17.60 10.25 21.63
C THR A 276 -18.52 9.25 22.34
N GLY A 277 -18.27 7.94 22.23
CA GLY A 277 -19.15 6.90 22.78
C GLY A 277 -20.36 6.56 21.91
N LYS A 278 -20.49 7.14 20.71
CA LYS A 278 -21.64 6.93 19.80
C LYS A 278 -21.42 5.93 18.69
N GLN A 279 -20.16 5.61 18.39
CA GLN A 279 -19.77 4.66 17.35
C GLN A 279 -19.04 3.48 17.99
N PRO A 280 -19.13 2.27 17.41
CA PRO A 280 -18.36 1.14 17.90
C PRO A 280 -16.87 1.46 17.97
N ALA A 281 -16.21 0.98 19.03
CA ALA A 281 -14.76 0.98 19.10
C ALA A 281 -14.23 -0.25 18.37
N TYR A 282 -13.31 -0.05 17.44
CA TYR A 282 -12.77 -1.14 16.62
C TYR A 282 -11.40 -1.60 17.12
N CYS A 283 -11.16 -2.90 17.03
CA CYS A 283 -9.86 -3.51 17.33
C CYS A 283 -9.51 -4.51 16.24
N TRP A 284 -8.26 -4.48 15.81
CA TRP A 284 -7.71 -5.44 14.85
C TRP A 284 -6.54 -6.17 15.49
N THR A 285 -6.53 -7.49 15.38
CA THR A 285 -5.42 -8.31 15.86
C THR A 285 -4.79 -9.04 14.70
N TYR A 286 -3.47 -9.08 14.67
CA TYR A 286 -2.70 -9.66 13.59
C TYR A 286 -1.73 -10.68 14.15
N ARG A 287 -1.66 -11.84 13.50
CA ARG A 287 -0.81 -12.95 13.96
C ARG A 287 0.66 -12.57 13.99
N GLN A 288 1.11 -11.79 13.01
CA GLN A 288 2.49 -11.32 12.92
C GLN A 288 2.49 -9.80 12.80
N ALA A 289 3.43 -9.13 13.48
CA ALA A 289 3.54 -7.69 13.40
C ALA A 289 3.78 -7.23 11.95
N LEU A 290 3.03 -6.19 11.53
CA LEU A 290 3.09 -5.57 10.19
C LEU A 290 2.79 -6.49 9.00
N HIS A 291 2.21 -7.67 9.24
CA HIS A 291 1.63 -8.53 8.20
C HIS A 291 0.11 -8.54 8.37
N TYR A 292 -0.61 -8.14 7.32
CA TYR A 292 -2.01 -7.73 7.46
C TYR A 292 -3.01 -8.82 7.09
N TYR A 293 -2.55 -9.88 6.41
CA TYR A 293 -3.42 -10.91 5.84
C TYR A 293 -4.05 -11.87 6.86
N TYR A 294 -3.38 -12.16 7.98
CA TYR A 294 -3.92 -13.01 9.06
C TYR A 294 -4.41 -12.13 10.20
N ARG A 295 -5.61 -11.58 10.03
CA ARG A 295 -6.22 -10.66 10.99
C ARG A 295 -7.61 -11.09 11.46
N ASP A 296 -7.88 -10.84 12.72
CA ASP A 296 -9.21 -10.84 13.29
C ASP A 296 -9.69 -9.40 13.48
N ASP A 297 -10.96 -9.16 13.20
CA ASP A 297 -11.58 -7.84 13.31
C ASP A 297 -12.65 -7.88 14.39
N TYR A 298 -12.67 -6.89 15.27
CA TYR A 298 -13.61 -6.81 16.38
C TYR A 298 -14.26 -5.43 16.46
N ALA A 299 -15.54 -5.41 16.81
CA ALA A 299 -16.27 -4.22 17.19
C ALA A 299 -16.77 -4.35 18.63
N PHE A 300 -16.56 -3.31 19.43
CA PHE A 300 -16.93 -3.25 20.82
C PHE A 300 -17.83 -2.06 21.12
N HIS A 301 -18.66 -2.21 22.14
CA HIS A 301 -19.46 -1.12 22.67
C HIS A 301 -18.51 -0.07 23.28
N PRO A 302 -18.57 1.21 22.87
CA PRO A 302 -17.55 2.21 23.21
C PRO A 302 -17.62 2.71 24.66
N VAL A 303 -18.67 2.33 25.40
CA VAL A 303 -18.86 2.66 26.83
C VAL A 303 -18.63 1.46 27.76
N SER A 304 -19.32 0.34 27.52
CA SER A 304 -19.20 -0.87 28.36
C SER A 304 -18.01 -1.77 28.00
N GLY A 305 -17.45 -1.65 26.80
CA GLY A 305 -16.41 -2.55 26.29
C GLY A 305 -16.90 -3.95 25.90
N GLN A 306 -18.23 -4.16 25.83
CA GLN A 306 -18.83 -5.42 25.40
C GLN A 306 -18.53 -5.71 23.92
N GLU A 307 -18.12 -6.94 23.59
CA GLU A 307 -17.97 -7.37 22.19
C GLU A 307 -19.34 -7.35 21.49
N LEU A 308 -19.46 -6.55 20.43
CA LEU A 308 -20.68 -6.44 19.61
C LEU A 308 -20.63 -7.40 18.43
N GLN A 309 -19.45 -7.53 17.81
CA GLN A 309 -19.24 -8.36 16.64
C GLN A 309 -17.76 -8.74 16.53
N ALA A 310 -17.51 -9.93 15.99
CA ALA A 310 -16.19 -10.39 15.59
C ALA A 310 -16.22 -11.01 14.19
N SER A 311 -15.15 -10.80 13.43
CA SER A 311 -14.84 -11.51 12.19
C SER A 311 -13.46 -12.17 12.34
N LEU A 312 -13.46 -13.46 12.68
CA LEU A 312 -12.23 -14.20 12.93
C LEU A 312 -11.65 -14.75 11.62
N HIS A 313 -10.34 -14.66 11.44
CA HIS A 313 -9.63 -15.09 10.23
C HIS A 313 -10.00 -16.51 9.79
N ASP A 314 -10.05 -17.43 10.75
CA ASP A 314 -10.33 -18.85 10.51
C ASP A 314 -11.76 -19.10 10.00
N THR A 315 -12.67 -18.15 10.24
CA THR A 315 -14.08 -18.20 9.80
C THR A 315 -14.38 -17.33 8.58
N LYS A 316 -13.46 -16.44 8.18
CA LYS A 316 -13.62 -15.56 7.03
C LYS A 316 -13.74 -16.35 5.73
N SER A 317 -14.56 -15.85 4.81
CA SER A 317 -14.65 -16.38 3.45
C SER A 317 -13.35 -16.18 2.67
N ALA A 318 -13.19 -16.95 1.59
CA ALA A 318 -12.02 -16.87 0.72
C ALA A 318 -11.85 -15.46 0.10
N GLY A 319 -12.95 -14.81 -0.27
CA GLY A 319 -12.95 -13.46 -0.81
C GLY A 319 -12.52 -12.40 0.20
N THR A 320 -12.92 -12.54 1.47
CA THR A 320 -12.47 -11.66 2.55
C THR A 320 -11.00 -11.88 2.87
N ARG A 321 -10.54 -13.14 2.95
CA ARG A 321 -9.10 -13.43 3.10
C ARG A 321 -8.27 -12.87 1.95
N LEU A 322 -8.76 -12.98 0.72
CA LEU A 322 -8.10 -12.39 -0.45
C LEU A 322 -7.99 -10.86 -0.34
N THR A 323 -9.04 -10.22 0.17
CA THR A 323 -9.06 -8.78 0.43
C THR A 323 -8.04 -8.39 1.51
N ASP A 324 -7.97 -9.16 2.61
CA ASP A 324 -6.99 -8.96 3.68
C ASP A 324 -5.55 -9.11 3.20
N MET A 325 -5.29 -9.99 2.23
CA MET A 325 -3.96 -10.20 1.63
C MET A 325 -3.50 -9.08 0.69
N ASN A 326 -4.38 -8.15 0.29
CA ASN A 326 -4.09 -7.22 -0.79
C ASN A 326 -2.84 -6.36 -0.52
N TYR A 327 -2.68 -5.86 0.71
CA TYR A 327 -1.50 -5.08 1.09
C TYR A 327 -0.23 -5.90 1.06
N ASP A 328 -0.26 -7.12 1.61
CA ASP A 328 0.90 -8.00 1.66
C ASP A 328 1.33 -8.46 0.26
N ILE A 329 0.37 -8.64 -0.65
CA ILE A 329 0.61 -8.94 -2.07
C ILE A 329 1.22 -7.71 -2.77
N HIS A 330 0.65 -6.52 -2.57
CA HIS A 330 1.10 -5.29 -3.22
C HIS A 330 2.54 -4.90 -2.84
N THR A 331 2.91 -5.10 -1.58
CA THR A 331 4.28 -4.83 -1.10
C THR A 331 5.22 -5.99 -1.34
N GLY A 332 4.70 -7.17 -1.72
CA GLY A 332 5.45 -8.41 -1.86
C GLY A 332 5.82 -9.08 -0.54
N GLN A 333 5.49 -8.49 0.61
CA GLN A 333 5.85 -9.05 1.93
C GLN A 333 5.15 -10.38 2.24
N ILE A 334 4.08 -10.73 1.51
CA ILE A 334 3.44 -12.04 1.62
C ILE A 334 4.40 -13.22 1.34
N LEU A 335 5.46 -12.99 0.54
CA LEU A 335 6.53 -13.95 0.30
C LEU A 335 7.85 -13.54 1.00
N GLY A 336 7.75 -12.73 2.05
CA GLY A 336 8.87 -12.18 2.79
C GLY A 336 9.82 -11.34 1.93
N LEU A 337 11.12 -11.39 2.26
CA LEU A 337 12.14 -10.57 1.61
C LEU A 337 12.30 -10.86 0.11
N GLY A 338 12.06 -12.10 -0.31
CA GLY A 338 12.10 -12.50 -1.72
C GLY A 338 11.00 -11.82 -2.53
N GLY A 339 9.76 -11.82 -2.04
CA GLY A 339 8.65 -11.13 -2.69
C GLY A 339 8.83 -9.62 -2.72
N LYS A 340 9.29 -9.02 -1.61
CA LYS A 340 9.67 -7.60 -1.56
C LYS A 340 10.72 -7.25 -2.63
N THR A 341 11.75 -8.08 -2.78
CA THR A 341 12.78 -7.87 -3.82
C THR A 341 12.19 -7.89 -5.23
N VAL A 342 11.25 -8.79 -5.50
CA VAL A 342 10.55 -8.84 -6.79
C VAL A 342 9.69 -7.59 -7.01
N ALA A 343 8.93 -7.15 -6.00
CA ALA A 343 8.11 -5.94 -6.07
C ALA A 343 8.97 -4.69 -6.29
N PHE A 344 10.12 -4.60 -5.62
CA PHE A 344 11.11 -3.54 -5.79
C PHE A 344 11.65 -3.48 -7.23
N LEU A 345 12.13 -4.61 -7.77
CA LEU A 345 12.66 -4.66 -9.14
C LEU A 345 11.59 -4.37 -10.19
N ALA A 346 10.38 -4.90 -10.01
CA ALA A 346 9.24 -4.61 -10.90
C ALA A 346 8.87 -3.13 -10.88
N SER A 347 8.90 -2.49 -9.71
CA SER A 347 8.67 -1.05 -9.55
C SER A 347 9.76 -0.21 -10.22
N LEU A 348 11.05 -0.56 -10.05
CA LEU A 348 12.14 0.13 -10.74
C LEU A 348 12.05 0.01 -12.27
N VAL A 349 11.71 -1.18 -12.78
CA VAL A 349 11.48 -1.36 -14.20
C VAL A 349 10.29 -0.52 -14.66
N SER A 350 9.18 -0.54 -13.92
CA SER A 350 7.98 0.25 -14.23
C SER A 350 8.28 1.75 -14.28
N ALA A 351 9.10 2.27 -13.37
CA ALA A 351 9.60 3.64 -13.41
C ALA A 351 10.43 3.92 -14.67
N SER A 352 11.25 2.97 -15.13
CA SER A 352 12.05 3.16 -16.34
C SER A 352 11.22 3.23 -17.64
N LEU A 353 10.00 2.66 -17.66
CA LEU A 353 9.20 2.54 -18.89
C LEU A 353 8.75 3.91 -19.45
N PRO A 354 8.17 4.84 -18.66
CA PRO A 354 7.87 6.19 -19.14
C PRO A 354 9.09 6.94 -19.70
N VAL A 355 10.24 6.83 -19.03
CA VAL A 355 11.48 7.49 -19.43
C VAL A 355 11.97 6.93 -20.77
N THR A 356 12.16 5.60 -20.84
CA THR A 356 12.63 4.93 -22.06
C THR A 356 11.63 5.10 -23.21
N GLY A 357 10.33 5.09 -22.95
CA GLY A 357 9.26 5.32 -23.92
C GLY A 357 9.29 6.74 -24.51
N THR A 358 9.47 7.75 -23.66
CA THR A 358 9.61 9.15 -24.08
C THR A 358 10.85 9.36 -24.94
N ILE A 359 11.96 8.71 -24.59
CA ILE A 359 13.20 8.73 -25.38
C ILE A 359 12.98 8.10 -26.78
N ILE A 360 12.22 7.01 -26.89
CA ILE A 360 11.85 6.41 -28.19
C ILE A 360 11.06 7.40 -29.03
N TRP A 361 10.06 8.06 -28.44
CA TRP A 361 9.23 9.05 -29.13
C TRP A 361 10.06 10.23 -29.64
N TRP A 362 10.87 10.83 -28.78
CA TRP A 362 11.78 11.94 -29.14
C TRP A 362 12.71 11.52 -30.29
N GLY A 363 13.37 10.36 -30.17
CA GLY A 363 14.32 9.86 -31.15
C GLY A 363 13.72 9.60 -32.54
N ARG A 364 12.40 9.36 -32.64
CA ARG A 364 11.68 9.22 -33.91
C ARG A 364 11.37 10.56 -34.57
N ARG A 365 11.17 11.62 -33.79
CA ARG A 365 10.85 12.98 -34.28
C ARG A 365 12.09 13.74 -34.76
N ASN A 366 13.23 13.59 -34.07
CA ASN A 366 14.49 14.26 -34.40
C ASN A 366 15.36 13.49 -35.41
N LYS A 367 14.77 12.95 -36.47
CA LYS A 367 15.57 12.43 -37.60
C LYS A 367 15.95 13.59 -38.51
N LYS A 368 17.25 13.93 -38.58
CA LYS A 368 17.77 14.84 -39.62
C LYS A 368 17.33 14.29 -40.98
N LYS A 369 16.59 15.08 -41.78
CA LYS A 369 16.28 14.74 -43.17
C LYS A 369 17.63 14.54 -43.88
N LYS A 370 17.88 13.35 -44.45
CA LYS A 370 19.07 13.17 -45.29
C LYS A 370 18.93 14.14 -46.47
N PRO A 371 19.98 14.90 -46.84
CA PRO A 371 19.95 15.70 -48.05
C PRO A 371 19.64 14.76 -49.23
N ARG A 372 18.62 15.14 -50.02
CA ARG A 372 18.21 14.40 -51.21
C ARG A 372 19.41 14.44 -52.15
N LYS A 373 20.09 13.30 -52.38
CA LYS A 373 21.16 13.22 -53.39
C LYS A 373 20.52 13.65 -54.71
N ARG A 374 20.93 14.83 -55.24
CA ARG A 374 20.62 15.24 -56.61
C ARG A 374 21.15 14.11 -57.50
N GLN A 375 20.26 13.41 -58.20
CA GLN A 375 20.70 12.57 -59.30
C GLN A 375 21.28 13.52 -60.33
N VAL A 376 22.60 13.47 -60.51
CA VAL A 376 23.24 14.10 -61.66
C VAL A 376 22.77 13.28 -62.85
N GLN A 377 21.88 13.86 -63.65
CA GLN A 377 21.63 13.35 -65.00
C GLN A 377 22.93 13.59 -65.76
N VAL A 378 23.62 12.49 -66.08
CA VAL A 378 24.72 12.51 -67.03
C VAL A 378 24.06 12.59 -68.40
N ALA A 379 24.32 13.68 -69.12
CA ALA A 379 23.86 13.93 -70.47
C ALA A 379 24.65 13.11 -71.49
#